data_AF-A0A7C6JG30-F1
#
_entry.id   AF-A0A7C6JG30-F1
#
_cell.length_a   1.000
_cell.length_b   1.000
_cell.length_c   1.000
_cell.angle_alpha   90.00
_cell.angle_beta   90.00
_cell.angle_gamma   90.00
#
_symmetry.space_group_name_H-M   'P 1'
#
loop_
_entity.id
_entity.type
_entity.pdbx_description
1 polymer ?
#
loop_
_entity_poly.entity_id
_entity_poly.type
_entity_poly.pdbx_seq_one_letter_code
_entity_poly.pdbx_strand_id
1 'polypeptide(L)'
;MPRGKNKLEKDQGFTTVELLTVIAILGFLGLAFYSLFSFSLLGHNKAMNIADEQNDLNIIQTHFYNELANAVDLQLLDKLPDPLDNNFNYIYLDNGSLVLKDSSRTLTIAKDRIDSIMFTLEEASPAGNNLYKYILVYTINGKESSLLLNNIQHEIAANNKAIIAYKKP
;
A
#
# COMPACT_ATOMS: atom_id res chain seq x y z
N MET A 1 -37.95 -26.43 76.40
CA MET A 1 -36.49 -26.68 76.30
C MET A 1 -36.29 -28.06 75.66
N PRO A 2 -35.26 -28.35 74.83
CA PRO A 2 -34.10 -27.56 74.44
C PRO A 2 -33.98 -27.25 72.92
N ARG A 3 -33.06 -26.34 72.61
CA ARG A 3 -32.73 -25.74 71.31
C ARG A 3 -31.87 -26.67 70.44
N GLY A 4 -32.29 -26.91 69.20
CA GLY A 4 -31.46 -27.52 68.14
C GLY A 4 -30.68 -26.43 67.40
N LYS A 5 -29.35 -26.51 67.48
CA LYS A 5 -28.37 -25.51 67.05
C LYS A 5 -28.48 -25.15 65.56
N ASN A 6 -28.65 -23.87 65.26
CA ASN A 6 -28.31 -23.32 63.95
C ASN A 6 -26.82 -23.58 63.70
N LYS A 7 -26.48 -24.30 62.63
CA LYS A 7 -25.12 -24.35 62.09
C LYS A 7 -24.80 -22.95 61.59
N LEU A 8 -24.03 -22.18 62.37
CA LEU A 8 -23.35 -21.02 61.84
C LEU A 8 -22.27 -21.55 60.89
N GLU A 9 -22.43 -21.23 59.61
CA GLU A 9 -21.43 -21.43 58.57
C GLU A 9 -20.10 -20.80 59.03
N LYS A 10 -18.99 -21.51 58.81
CA LYS A 10 -17.66 -21.00 59.15
C LYS A 10 -17.33 -19.87 58.17
N ASP A 11 -17.43 -18.62 58.64
CA ASP A 11 -16.80 -17.48 58.00
C ASP A 11 -15.28 -17.61 58.14
N GLN A 12 -14.64 -18.27 57.17
CA GLN A 12 -13.19 -18.26 57.01
C GLN A 12 -12.81 -16.96 56.29
N GLY A 13 -12.35 -15.97 57.04
CA GLY A 13 -11.73 -14.77 56.46
C GLY A 13 -10.39 -15.10 55.80
N PHE A 14 -10.01 -14.33 54.77
CA PHE A 14 -8.71 -14.46 54.12
C PHE A 14 -7.59 -14.08 55.08
N THR A 15 -6.53 -14.89 55.10
CA THR A 15 -5.29 -14.51 55.80
C THR A 15 -4.54 -13.44 54.99
N THR A 16 -3.77 -12.59 55.68
CA THR A 16 -2.96 -11.54 55.02
C THR A 16 -1.97 -12.13 54.01
N VAL A 17 -1.45 -13.32 54.28
CA VAL A 17 -0.52 -14.02 53.38
C VAL A 17 -1.23 -14.46 52.10
N GLU A 18 -2.43 -15.06 52.21
CA GLU A 18 -3.22 -15.44 51.03
C GLU A 18 -3.57 -14.22 50.17
N LEU A 19 -3.91 -13.09 50.78
CA LEU A 19 -4.18 -11.85 50.06
C LEU A 19 -2.95 -11.33 49.30
N LEU A 20 -1.77 -11.34 49.95
CA LEU A 20 -0.51 -10.95 49.32
C LEU A 20 -0.13 -11.89 48.17
N THR A 21 -0.34 -13.20 48.33
CA THR A 21 -0.09 -14.19 47.28
C THR A 21 -1.01 -13.96 46.07
N VAL A 22 -2.30 -13.69 46.29
CA VAL A 22 -3.26 -13.40 45.21
C VAL A 22 -2.87 -12.11 44.46
N ILE A 23 -2.51 -11.04 45.18
CA ILE A 23 -2.08 -9.78 44.56
C ILE A 23 -0.80 -9.99 43.74
N ALA A 24 0.16 -10.78 44.23
CA ALA A 24 1.39 -11.07 43.51
C ALA A 24 1.13 -11.85 42.21
N ILE A 25 0.25 -12.86 42.25
CA ILE A 25 -0.15 -13.63 41.06
C ILE A 25 -0.89 -12.73 40.07
N LEU A 26 -1.84 -11.91 40.53
CA LEU A 26 -2.57 -10.98 39.67
C LEU A 26 -1.65 -9.94 39.01
N GLY A 27 -0.65 -9.45 39.73
CA GLY A 27 0.36 -8.55 39.17
C GLY A 27 1.16 -9.21 38.04
N PHE A 28 1.61 -10.45 38.24
CA PHE A 28 2.30 -11.21 37.20
C PHE A 28 1.42 -11.48 35.97
N LEU A 29 0.16 -11.87 36.19
CA LEU A 29 -0.81 -12.09 35.12
C LEU A 29 -1.10 -10.79 34.36
N GLY A 30 -1.20 -9.67 35.07
CA GLY A 30 -1.38 -8.34 34.46
C GLY A 30 -0.24 -7.95 33.53
N LEU A 31 1.01 -8.18 33.93
CA LEU A 31 2.18 -7.90 33.08
C LEU A 31 2.21 -8.79 31.84
N ALA A 32 1.91 -10.08 31.98
CA ALA A 32 1.85 -11.01 30.86
C ALA A 32 0.73 -10.63 29.87
N PHE A 33 -0.45 -10.27 30.39
CA PHE A 33 -1.59 -9.86 29.57
C PHE A 33 -1.33 -8.54 28.85
N TYR A 34 -0.75 -7.56 29.53
CA TYR A 34 -0.38 -6.27 28.92
C TYR A 34 0.61 -6.45 27.75
N SER A 35 1.62 -7.30 27.92
CA SER A 35 2.57 -7.61 26.84
C SER A 35 1.88 -8.19 25.62
N LEU A 36 1.02 -9.21 25.80
CA LEU A 36 0.27 -9.84 24.71
C LEU A 36 -0.71 -8.87 24.04
N PHE A 37 -1.42 -8.08 24.83
CA PHE A 37 -2.40 -7.11 24.33
C PHE A 37 -1.74 -5.98 23.54
N SER A 38 -0.65 -5.43 24.07
CA SER A 38 0.12 -4.37 23.39
C SER A 38 0.73 -4.86 22.08
N PHE A 39 1.30 -6.06 22.07
CA PHE A 39 1.80 -6.71 20.86
C PHE A 39 0.68 -6.96 19.84
N SER A 40 -0.48 -7.45 20.29
CA SER A 40 -1.62 -7.72 19.40
C SER A 40 -2.16 -6.45 18.75
N LEU A 41 -2.40 -5.38 19.51
CA LEU A 41 -2.93 -4.13 18.96
C LEU A 41 -1.92 -3.41 18.05
N LEU A 42 -0.67 -3.26 18.50
CA LEU A 42 0.36 -2.60 17.70
C LEU A 42 0.71 -3.41 16.45
N GLY A 43 0.79 -4.74 16.60
CA GLY A 43 1.02 -5.66 15.49
C GLY A 43 -0.11 -5.63 14.47
N HIS A 44 -1.38 -5.63 14.92
CA HIS A 44 -2.54 -5.57 14.04
C HIS A 44 -2.59 -4.25 13.26
N ASN A 45 -2.44 -3.10 13.92
CA ASN A 45 -2.47 -1.80 13.25
C ASN A 45 -1.35 -1.67 12.21
N LYS A 46 -0.14 -2.14 12.55
CA LYS A 46 0.98 -2.14 11.60
C LYS A 46 0.72 -3.06 10.41
N ALA A 47 0.18 -4.26 10.65
CA ALA A 47 -0.15 -5.21 9.60
C ALA A 47 -1.25 -4.66 8.67
N MET A 48 -2.26 -3.99 9.24
CA MET A 48 -3.35 -3.38 8.47
C MET A 48 -2.81 -2.28 7.54
N ASN A 49 -1.98 -1.37 8.05
CA ASN A 49 -1.39 -0.31 7.23
C ASN A 49 -0.53 -0.87 6.08
N ILE A 50 0.28 -1.90 6.34
CA ILE A 50 1.09 -2.56 5.30
C ILE A 50 0.19 -3.22 4.25
N ALA A 51 -0.90 -3.87 4.67
CA ALA A 51 -1.84 -4.52 3.77
C ALA A 51 -2.56 -3.49 2.88
N ASP A 52 -2.98 -2.36 3.44
CA ASP A 52 -3.62 -1.28 2.69
C ASP A 52 -2.66 -0.68 1.65
N GLU A 53 -1.43 -0.36 2.03
CA GLU A 53 -0.41 0.13 1.09
C GLU A 53 -0.12 -0.86 -0.04
N GLN A 54 -0.05 -2.15 0.28
CA GLN A 54 0.20 -3.19 -0.72
C GLN A 54 -0.99 -3.34 -1.68
N ASN A 55 -2.22 -3.24 -1.16
CA ASN A 55 -3.42 -3.28 -1.98
C ASN A 55 -3.48 -2.09 -2.94
N ASP A 56 -3.17 -0.87 -2.45
CA ASP A 56 -3.15 0.33 -3.29
C ASP A 56 -2.11 0.21 -4.42
N LEU A 57 -0.91 -0.29 -4.12
CA LEU A 57 0.08 -0.57 -5.14
C LEU A 57 -0.43 -1.58 -6.15
N ASN A 58 -0.98 -2.71 -5.72
CA ASN A 58 -1.48 -3.74 -6.63
C ASN A 58 -2.57 -3.21 -7.58
N ILE A 59 -3.45 -2.34 -7.09
CA ILE A 59 -4.46 -1.65 -7.92
C ILE A 59 -3.77 -0.80 -8.99
N ILE A 60 -2.80 0.03 -8.59
CA ILE A 60 -2.05 0.88 -9.52
C ILE A 60 -1.28 0.05 -10.55
N GLN A 61 -0.58 -1.00 -10.12
CA GLN A 61 0.16 -1.91 -11.00
C GLN A 61 -0.77 -2.55 -12.03
N THR A 62 -1.96 -3.00 -11.60
CA THR A 62 -2.97 -3.59 -12.49
C THR A 62 -3.47 -2.58 -13.51
N HIS A 63 -3.74 -1.34 -13.09
CA HIS A 63 -4.13 -0.27 -14.00
C HIS A 63 -3.01 0.06 -15.00
N PHE A 64 -1.78 0.19 -14.54
CA PHE A 64 -0.63 0.46 -15.43
C PHE A 64 -0.42 -0.67 -16.42
N TYR A 65 -0.50 -1.93 -15.98
CA TYR A 65 -0.41 -3.07 -16.89
C TYR A 65 -1.50 -3.00 -17.97
N ASN A 66 -2.76 -2.81 -17.59
CA ASN A 66 -3.88 -2.79 -18.53
C ASN A 66 -3.80 -1.63 -19.53
N GLU A 67 -3.28 -0.48 -19.10
CA GLU A 67 -3.26 0.75 -19.88
C GLU A 67 -1.99 0.91 -20.72
N LEU A 68 -0.82 0.53 -20.16
CA LEU A 68 0.50 0.82 -20.72
C LEU A 68 1.15 -0.40 -21.39
N ALA A 69 0.85 -1.64 -20.97
CA ALA A 69 1.54 -2.82 -21.53
C ALA A 69 1.34 -2.94 -23.06
N ASN A 70 0.18 -2.51 -23.55
CA ASN A 70 -0.16 -2.52 -24.98
C ASN A 70 -0.05 -1.15 -25.65
N ALA A 71 0.47 -0.12 -24.98
CA ALA A 71 0.62 1.21 -25.56
C ALA A 71 1.54 1.17 -26.78
N VAL A 72 1.13 1.83 -27.86
CA VAL A 72 1.88 1.92 -29.12
C VAL A 72 2.88 3.08 -29.08
N ASP A 73 2.52 4.14 -28.37
CA ASP A 73 3.36 5.31 -28.17
C ASP A 73 3.38 5.68 -26.69
N LEU A 74 4.54 6.13 -26.19
CA LEU A 74 4.72 6.57 -24.82
C LEU A 74 5.78 7.66 -24.75
N GLN A 75 5.44 8.74 -24.05
CA GLN A 75 6.32 9.88 -23.83
C GLN A 75 6.27 10.24 -22.35
N LEU A 76 7.45 10.50 -21.79
CA LEU A 76 7.59 10.94 -20.41
C LEU A 76 7.75 12.47 -20.38
N LEU A 77 6.93 13.15 -19.57
CA LEU A 77 6.82 14.62 -19.56
C LEU A 77 7.05 15.20 -18.16
N ASP A 78 7.69 16.37 -18.08
CA ASP A 78 7.86 17.11 -16.82
C ASP A 78 6.59 17.87 -16.41
N LYS A 79 5.79 18.28 -17.40
CA LYS A 79 4.59 19.10 -17.21
C LYS A 79 3.48 18.66 -18.15
N LEU A 80 2.25 18.84 -17.69
CA LEU A 80 1.07 18.57 -18.50
C LEU A 80 1.02 19.58 -19.66
N PRO A 81 0.83 19.14 -20.91
CA PRO A 81 0.69 20.06 -22.03
C PRO A 81 -0.64 20.84 -21.95
N ASP A 82 -0.59 22.11 -22.40
CA ASP A 82 -1.75 22.99 -22.49
C ASP A 82 -1.78 23.66 -23.89
N PRO A 83 -2.74 23.31 -24.77
CA PRO A 83 -3.83 22.36 -24.55
C PRO A 83 -3.36 20.90 -24.55
N LEU A 84 -4.13 20.02 -23.89
CA LEU A 84 -3.91 18.58 -23.94
C LEU A 84 -4.07 18.06 -25.37
N ASP A 85 -3.19 17.15 -25.80
CA ASP A 85 -3.33 16.47 -27.08
C ASP A 85 -4.36 15.34 -26.94
N ASN A 86 -5.46 15.44 -27.68
CA ASN A 86 -6.53 14.45 -27.67
C ASN A 86 -6.12 13.08 -28.22
N ASN A 87 -4.95 12.98 -28.86
CA ASN A 87 -4.39 11.71 -29.34
C ASN A 87 -3.67 10.91 -28.24
N PHE A 88 -3.38 11.55 -27.10
CA PHE A 88 -2.68 10.93 -25.98
C PHE A 88 -3.58 10.85 -24.75
N ASN A 89 -3.40 9.76 -24.02
CA ASN A 89 -3.89 9.61 -22.66
C ASN A 89 -2.77 9.97 -21.70
N TYR A 90 -3.12 10.53 -20.54
CA TYR A 90 -2.16 11.04 -19.58
C TYR A 90 -2.33 10.35 -18.23
N ILE A 91 -1.22 9.94 -17.63
CA ILE A 91 -1.14 9.52 -16.22
C ILE A 91 -0.26 10.52 -15.50
N TYR A 92 -0.80 11.14 -14.46
CA TYR A 92 -0.10 12.13 -13.66
C TYR A 92 -0.62 12.14 -12.22
N LEU A 93 0.15 12.76 -11.33
CA LEU A 93 -0.25 13.02 -9.96
C LEU A 93 -0.95 14.37 -9.87
N ASP A 94 -2.15 14.39 -9.26
CA ASP A 94 -2.90 15.60 -8.96
C ASP A 94 -3.30 15.61 -7.48
N ASN A 95 -2.75 16.54 -6.70
CA ASN A 95 -3.02 16.71 -5.26
C ASN A 95 -2.99 15.40 -4.44
N GLY A 96 -2.00 14.54 -4.70
CA GLY A 96 -1.84 13.27 -3.98
C GLY A 96 -2.70 12.12 -4.54
N SER A 97 -3.44 12.37 -5.61
CA SER A 97 -4.27 11.40 -6.31
C SER A 97 -3.67 11.05 -7.67
N LEU A 98 -3.56 9.76 -7.98
CA LEU A 98 -3.13 9.31 -9.30
C LEU A 98 -4.30 9.39 -10.27
N VAL A 99 -4.14 10.22 -11.29
CA VAL A 99 -5.17 10.52 -12.26
C VAL A 99 -4.77 9.96 -13.62
N LEU A 100 -5.69 9.24 -14.24
CA LEU A 100 -5.66 8.86 -15.64
C LEU A 100 -6.68 9.73 -16.39
N LYS A 101 -6.20 10.52 -17.33
CA LYS A 101 -7.03 11.35 -18.20
C LYS A 101 -6.96 10.82 -19.62
N ASP A 102 -8.10 10.42 -20.14
CA ASP A 102 -8.27 10.17 -21.57
C ASP A 102 -8.98 11.36 -22.23
N SER A 103 -9.21 11.27 -23.55
CA SER A 103 -9.86 12.32 -24.33
C SER A 103 -11.31 12.61 -23.92
N SER A 104 -11.95 11.71 -23.16
CA SER A 104 -13.37 11.75 -22.83
C SER A 104 -13.69 11.81 -21.33
N ARG A 105 -12.81 11.29 -20.48
CA ARG A 105 -13.02 11.13 -19.04
C ARG A 105 -11.71 11.26 -18.27
N THR A 106 -11.88 11.64 -17.00
CA THR A 106 -10.81 11.66 -16.00
C THR A 106 -11.16 10.62 -14.94
N LEU A 107 -10.26 9.67 -14.71
CA LEU A 107 -10.39 8.59 -13.73
C LEU A 107 -9.33 8.77 -12.65
N THR A 108 -9.75 8.74 -11.38
CA THR A 108 -8.84 8.69 -10.23
C THR A 108 -8.64 7.23 -9.83
N ILE A 109 -7.40 6.74 -9.92
CA ILE A 109 -7.03 5.35 -9.61
C ILE A 109 -6.83 5.18 -8.10
N ALA A 110 -6.09 6.11 -7.50
CA ALA A 110 -5.84 6.17 -6.07
C ALA A 110 -6.02 7.62 -5.63
N LYS A 111 -6.78 7.84 -4.55
CA LYS A 111 -7.13 9.19 -4.09
C LYS A 111 -6.41 9.53 -2.79
N ASP A 112 -5.71 10.67 -2.76
CA ASP A 112 -5.04 11.26 -1.58
C ASP A 112 -4.09 10.29 -0.85
N ARG A 113 -3.40 9.42 -1.60
CA ARG A 113 -2.55 8.35 -1.06
C ARG A 113 -1.14 8.30 -1.63
N ILE A 114 -0.84 9.14 -2.62
CA ILE A 114 0.43 9.12 -3.34
C ILE A 114 1.13 10.45 -3.15
N ASP A 115 2.22 10.46 -2.41
CA ASP A 115 3.04 11.64 -2.15
C ASP A 115 3.94 11.97 -3.35
N SER A 116 4.44 10.95 -4.03
CA SER A 116 5.33 11.13 -5.19
C SER A 116 5.20 9.99 -6.20
N ILE A 117 5.35 10.35 -7.46
CA ILE A 117 5.47 9.42 -8.58
C ILE A 117 6.60 9.85 -9.50
N MET A 118 7.39 8.88 -9.96
CA MET A 118 8.44 9.10 -10.94
C MET A 118 8.48 7.94 -11.92
N PHE A 119 8.69 8.26 -13.19
CA PHE A 119 8.75 7.33 -14.30
C PHE A 119 10.08 7.41 -15.01
N THR A 120 10.64 6.25 -15.33
CA THR A 120 11.92 6.07 -16.02
C THR A 120 11.79 4.93 -17.02
N LEU A 121 12.45 5.06 -18.16
CA LEU A 121 12.48 4.02 -19.17
C LEU A 121 13.88 3.41 -19.24
N GLU A 122 13.94 2.10 -19.05
CA GLU A 122 15.16 1.33 -19.16
C GLU A 122 15.11 0.48 -20.42
N GLU A 123 16.25 0.33 -21.09
CA GLU A 123 16.35 -0.55 -22.25
C GLU A 123 16.37 -2.02 -21.79
N ALA A 124 15.48 -2.83 -22.35
CA ALA A 124 15.46 -4.26 -22.08
C ALA A 124 16.66 -4.90 -22.80
N SER A 125 17.76 -5.07 -22.06
CA SER A 125 19.06 -5.68 -22.41
C SER A 125 19.29 -6.17 -23.86
N PRO A 126 20.40 -5.81 -24.53
CA PRO A 126 20.71 -6.16 -25.92
C PRO A 126 21.02 -7.65 -26.17
N ALA A 127 20.95 -8.51 -25.14
CA ALA A 127 21.29 -9.92 -25.22
C ALA A 127 20.05 -10.79 -25.52
N GLY A 128 19.59 -10.76 -26.78
CA GLY A 128 19.15 -12.00 -27.43
C GLY A 128 17.65 -12.24 -27.62
N ASN A 129 16.74 -11.30 -27.35
CA ASN A 129 15.35 -11.38 -27.84
C ASN A 129 14.72 -9.97 -27.99
N ASN A 130 14.66 -9.47 -29.22
CA ASN A 130 14.10 -8.17 -29.64
C ASN A 130 12.58 -8.01 -29.46
N LEU A 131 11.94 -8.79 -28.59
CA LEU A 131 10.49 -8.72 -28.40
C LEU A 131 10.07 -7.50 -27.59
N TYR A 132 10.95 -6.99 -26.73
CA TYR A 132 10.70 -5.85 -25.85
C TYR A 132 11.89 -4.92 -25.90
N LYS A 133 11.68 -3.64 -26.24
CA LYS A 133 12.76 -2.65 -26.28
C LYS A 133 12.89 -1.87 -24.96
N TYR A 134 11.78 -1.65 -24.26
CA TYR A 134 11.73 -0.81 -23.06
C TYR A 134 11.03 -1.47 -21.87
N ILE A 135 11.53 -1.16 -20.68
CA ILE A 135 10.93 -1.43 -19.38
C ILE A 135 10.56 -0.08 -18.75
N LEU A 136 9.30 0.10 -18.41
CA LEU A 136 8.86 1.25 -17.63
C LEU A 136 9.10 0.96 -16.15
N VAL A 137 10.03 1.69 -15.55
CA VAL A 137 10.26 1.71 -14.10
C VAL A 137 9.48 2.88 -13.51
N TYR A 138 8.73 2.64 -12.45
CA TYR A 138 8.01 3.67 -11.74
C TYR A 138 8.18 3.53 -10.23
N THR A 139 8.34 4.68 -9.58
CA THR A 139 8.52 4.77 -8.14
C THR A 139 7.37 5.53 -7.54
N ILE A 140 6.60 4.88 -6.66
CA ILE A 140 5.44 5.46 -5.96
C ILE A 140 5.74 5.44 -4.47
N ASN A 141 5.72 6.61 -3.83
CA ASN A 141 6.04 6.76 -2.40
C ASN A 141 7.36 6.07 -1.99
N GLY A 142 8.37 6.11 -2.87
CA GLY A 142 9.67 5.46 -2.66
C GLY A 142 9.70 3.94 -2.91
N LYS A 143 8.58 3.31 -3.29
CA LYS A 143 8.53 1.89 -3.70
C LYS A 143 8.62 1.80 -5.21
N GLU A 144 9.65 1.12 -5.69
CA GLU A 144 9.90 0.90 -7.12
C GLU A 144 9.12 -0.32 -7.64
N SER A 145 8.65 -0.23 -8.87
CA SER A 145 8.02 -1.32 -9.61
C SER A 145 8.32 -1.15 -11.10
N SER A 146 8.24 -2.24 -11.85
CA SER A 146 8.55 -2.22 -13.28
C SER A 146 7.47 -2.92 -14.11
N LEU A 147 7.34 -2.47 -15.34
CA LEU A 147 6.40 -2.98 -16.33
C LEU A 147 7.10 -3.14 -17.68
N LEU A 148 6.98 -4.33 -18.27
CA LEU A 148 7.44 -4.58 -19.64
C LEU A 148 6.49 -3.93 -20.64
N LEU A 149 7.03 -3.20 -21.62
CA LEU A 149 6.26 -2.55 -22.67
C LEU A 149 6.34 -3.38 -23.96
N ASN A 150 5.21 -3.86 -24.45
CA ASN A 150 5.17 -4.87 -25.52
C ASN A 150 5.26 -4.26 -26.93
N ASN A 151 4.69 -3.07 -27.13
CA ASN A 151 4.42 -2.53 -28.47
C ASN A 151 5.26 -1.29 -28.82
N ILE A 152 6.19 -0.87 -27.96
CA ILE A 152 6.99 0.33 -28.17
C ILE A 152 8.31 -0.03 -28.86
N GLN A 153 8.48 0.48 -30.09
CA GLN A 153 9.65 0.17 -30.93
C GLN A 153 10.55 1.37 -31.25
N HIS A 154 10.09 2.60 -30.97
CA HIS A 154 10.85 3.82 -31.25
C HIS A 154 11.71 4.24 -30.06
N GLU A 155 12.78 5.02 -30.30
CA GLU A 155 13.63 5.48 -29.20
C GLU A 155 12.95 6.54 -28.34
N ILE A 156 12.98 6.34 -27.02
CA ILE A 156 12.49 7.30 -26.03
C ILE A 156 13.68 7.74 -25.17
N ALA A 157 14.02 9.02 -25.23
CA ALA A 157 15.21 9.58 -24.55
C ALA A 157 14.89 10.19 -23.17
N ALA A 158 13.69 9.97 -22.64
CA ALA A 158 13.21 10.64 -21.44
C ALA A 158 13.25 9.72 -20.22
N ASN A 159 13.84 10.21 -19.13
CA ASN A 159 13.96 9.52 -17.84
C ASN A 159 13.63 10.46 -16.69
N ASN A 160 13.20 9.91 -15.56
CA ASN A 160 12.87 10.62 -14.32
C ASN A 160 11.83 11.74 -14.51
N LYS A 161 10.64 11.38 -14.98
CA LYS A 161 9.53 12.31 -15.23
C LYS A 161 8.31 11.96 -14.38
N ALA A 162 7.48 12.95 -14.08
CA ALA A 162 6.30 12.76 -13.23
C ALA A 162 5.03 12.38 -14.01
N ILE A 163 5.05 12.47 -15.34
CA ILE A 163 3.88 12.31 -16.20
C ILE A 163 4.21 11.33 -17.33
N ILE A 164 3.27 10.43 -17.60
CA ILE A 164 3.25 9.60 -18.80
C ILE A 164 2.16 10.13 -19.74
N ALA A 165 2.52 10.41 -20.99
CA ALA A 165 1.59 10.49 -22.10
C ALA A 165 1.70 9.20 -22.92
N TYR A 166 0.61 8.53 -23.25
CA TYR A 166 0.64 7.28 -24.00
C TYR A 166 -0.53 7.16 -24.97
N LYS A 167 -0.34 6.35 -26.01
CA LYS A 167 -1.35 6.08 -27.04
C LYS A 167 -1.72 4.60 -27.04
N LYS A 168 -3.02 4.33 -26.98
CA LYS A 168 -3.57 2.99 -27.18
C LYS A 168 -3.59 2.61 -28.67
N PRO A 169 -3.52 1.31 -29.01
CA PRO A 169 -3.66 0.85 -30.39
C PRO A 169 -4.97 1.27 -31.03
#